data_AF-A0A5N5E7S1-F1
#
_entry.id   AF-A0A5N5E7S1-F1
#
_cell.length_a   1.000
_cell.length_b   1.000
_cell.length_c   1.000
_cell.angle_alpha   90.00
_cell.angle_beta   90.00
_cell.angle_gamma   90.00
#
_symmetry.space_group_name_H-M   'P 1'
#
loop_
_entity.id
_entity.type
_entity.pdbx_description
1 polymer ?
#
loop_
_entity_poly.entity_id
_entity_poly.type
_entity_poly.pdbx_seq_one_letter_code
_entity_poly.pdbx_strand_id
1 'polypeptide(L)' 'MGKIVVTEFVSLDMVMEAPGGEPGYAHTGWVFPYQEGDQMKFKLDETLAADVLLLGRRTYESFAGAWPER' A
#
# COMPACT_ATOMS: atom_id res chain seq x y z
N MET A 1 9.80 18.55 -15.09
CA MET A 1 10.46 17.98 -13.90
C MET A 1 9.45 17.07 -13.22
N GLY A 2 9.81 15.82 -12.94
CA GLY A 2 8.89 14.86 -12.29
C GLY A 2 8.62 15.25 -10.84
N LYS A 3 7.47 14.86 -10.31
CA LYS A 3 7.13 14.99 -8.88
C LYS A 3 7.43 13.68 -8.16
N ILE A 4 8.08 13.76 -7.00
CA ILE A 4 8.16 12.63 -6.09
C ILE A 4 6.94 12.73 -5.16
N VAL A 5 6.13 11.68 -5.12
CA VAL A 5 4.93 11.60 -4.30
C VAL A 5 5.09 10.41 -3.36
N VAL A 6 4.76 10.60 -2.09
CA VAL A 6 4.69 9.54 -1.08
C VAL A 6 3.23 9.37 -0.71
N THR A 7 2.72 8.15 -0.85
CA THR A 7 1.33 7.81 -0.50
C THR A 7 1.32 6.51 0.29
N GLU A 8 0.67 6.50 1.44
CA GLU A 8 0.69 5.38 2.38
C GLU A 8 -0.57 5.38 3.25
N PHE A 9 -0.88 4.23 3.85
CA PHE A 9 -1.81 4.17 4.97
C PHE A 9 -1.02 4.40 6.26
N VAL A 10 -1.55 5.24 7.14
CA VAL A 10 -0.94 5.54 8.44
C VAL A 10 -2.03 5.53 9.51
N SER A 11 -1.76 4.87 10.63
CA SER A 11 -2.63 4.91 11.81
C SER A 11 -2.50 6.25 12.55
N LEU A 12 -3.41 6.51 13.51
CA LEU A 12 -3.34 7.73 14.32
C LEU A 12 -2.07 7.84 15.17
N ASP A 13 -1.50 6.71 15.56
CA ASP A 13 -0.25 6.57 16.29
C ASP A 13 0.98 6.34 15.38
N MET A 14 0.86 6.67 14.09
CA MET A 14 1.96 6.74 13.12
C MET A 14 2.57 5.38 12.74
N VAL A 15 1.76 4.33 12.67
CA VAL A 15 2.15 2.98 12.21
C VAL A 15 1.72 2.79 10.76
N MET A 16 2.62 2.27 9.93
CA MET A 16 2.39 1.98 8.51
C MET A 16 2.46 0.49 8.20
N GLU A 17 2.96 -0.31 9.14
CA GLU A 17 3.27 -1.71 8.91
C GLU A 17 2.03 -2.59 8.80
N ALA A 18 2.16 -3.62 7.96
CA ALA A 18 1.16 -4.66 7.71
C ALA A 18 -0.29 -4.19 7.48
N PRO A 19 -0.54 -3.13 6.67
CA PRO A 19 -1.90 -2.67 6.42
C PRO A 19 -2.69 -3.74 5.66
N GLY A 20 -2.02 -4.52 4.80
CA GLY A 20 -2.62 -5.50 3.90
C GLY A 20 -2.63 -6.95 4.42
N GLY A 21 -2.34 -7.18 5.71
CA GLY A 21 -2.41 -8.54 6.28
C GLY A 21 -1.08 -9.28 6.31
N GLU A 22 0.05 -8.59 6.13
CA GLU A 22 1.38 -9.18 6.24
C GLU A 22 1.62 -9.83 7.62
N PRO A 23 2.15 -11.07 7.70
CA PRO A 23 2.29 -11.78 8.96
C PRO A 23 3.41 -11.20 9.85
N GLY A 24 3.34 -11.49 11.15
CA GLY A 24 4.39 -11.11 12.11
C GLY A 24 4.19 -9.74 12.79
N TYR A 25 3.06 -9.08 12.56
CA TYR A 25 2.71 -7.79 13.18
C TYR A 25 1.49 -7.95 14.10
N ALA A 26 1.48 -7.23 15.23
CA ALA A 26 0.41 -7.31 16.22
C ALA A 26 -0.96 -6.87 15.69
N HIS A 27 -0.97 -5.92 14.75
CA HIS A 27 -2.18 -5.34 14.15
C HIS A 27 -2.22 -5.55 12.64
N THR A 28 -1.94 -6.76 12.16
CA THR A 28 -1.95 -7.04 10.73
C THR A 28 -3.35 -6.89 10.10
N GLY A 29 -3.43 -6.37 8.89
CA GLY A 29 -4.69 -6.20 8.15
C GLY A 29 -5.57 -5.07 8.69
N TRP A 30 -4.98 -4.12 9.42
CA TRP A 30 -5.73 -3.09 10.14
C TRP A 30 -6.54 -2.15 9.24
N VAL A 31 -6.25 -2.07 7.94
CA VAL A 31 -7.03 -1.23 7.01
C VAL A 31 -8.32 -1.89 6.55
N PHE A 32 -8.46 -3.23 6.61
CA PHE A 32 -9.60 -3.94 6.03
C PHE A 32 -10.97 -3.51 6.59
N PRO A 33 -11.13 -3.25 7.89
CA PRO A 33 -12.40 -2.74 8.43
C PRO A 33 -12.78 -1.34 7.94
N TYR A 34 -11.84 -0.59 7.34
CA TYR A 34 -11.99 0.82 6.94
C TYR A 34 -11.92 1.02 5.42
N GLN A 35 -11.97 -0.06 4.64
CA GLN A 35 -11.93 0.04 3.18
C GLN A 35 -13.27 0.55 2.64
N GLU A 36 -13.25 1.74 2.05
CA GLU A 36 -14.39 2.37 1.41
C GLU A 36 -14.14 2.55 -0.10
N GLY A 37 -15.22 2.66 -0.88
CA GLY A 37 -15.13 2.71 -2.35
C GLY A 37 -14.30 3.88 -2.89
N ASP A 38 -14.46 5.07 -2.29
CA ASP A 38 -13.73 6.27 -2.71
C ASP A 38 -12.24 6.17 -2.40
N GLN A 39 -11.89 5.61 -1.24
CA GLN A 39 -10.49 5.36 -0.85
C GLN A 39 -9.83 4.37 -1.81
N MET A 40 -10.50 3.25 -2.14
CA MET A 40 -9.98 2.27 -3.09
C MET A 40 -9.78 2.89 -4.48
N LYS A 41 -10.75 3.67 -4.95
CA LYS A 41 -10.66 4.37 -6.22
C LYS A 41 -9.47 5.32 -6.25
N PHE A 42 -9.28 6.12 -5.20
CA PHE A 42 -8.15 7.03 -5.09
C PHE A 42 -6.80 6.29 -5.17
N LYS A 43 -6.63 5.19 -4.42
CA LYS A 43 -5.40 4.38 -4.42
C LYS A 43 -5.11 3.76 -5.79
N LEU A 44 -6.15 3.33 -6.51
CA LEU A 44 -6.00 2.83 -7.88
C LEU A 44 -5.60 3.97 -8.83
N ASP A 45 -6.32 5.09 -8.81
CA ASP A 45 -6.08 6.22 -9.70
C ASP A 45 -4.66 6.80 -9.52
N GLU A 46 -4.17 6.95 -8.29
CA GLU A 46 -2.81 7.42 -8.03
C GLU A 46 -1.74 6.43 -8.51
N THR A 47 -2.00 5.13 -8.39
CA THR A 47 -1.06 4.08 -8.84
C THR A 47 -0.97 4.09 -10.37
N LEU A 48 -2.10 4.26 -11.06
CA LEU A 48 -2.15 4.35 -12.53
C LEU A 48 -1.59 5.67 -13.06
N ALA A 49 -1.59 6.74 -12.26
CA ALA A 49 -0.99 8.02 -12.61
C ALA A 49 0.55 8.05 -12.43
N ALA A 50 1.13 7.07 -11.75
CA ALA A 50 2.57 6.97 -11.54
C ALA A 50 3.24 6.15 -12.65
N ASP A 51 4.24 6.73 -13.32
CA ASP A 51 5.05 6.01 -14.32
C ASP A 51 5.95 4.94 -13.69
N VAL A 52 6.36 5.15 -12.43
CA VAL A 52 7.34 4.30 -11.72
C VAL A 52 6.99 4.23 -10.22
N LEU A 53 7.15 3.05 -9.63
CA LEU A 53 7.10 2.83 -8.18
C LEU A 53 8.52 2.67 -7.61
N LEU A 54 8.85 3.44 -6.57
CA LEU A 54 10.07 3.25 -5.78
C LEU A 54 9.69 2.52 -4.49
N LEU A 55 10.05 1.24 -4.39
CA LEU A 55 9.67 0.38 -3.26
C LEU A 55 10.90 -0.14 -2.52
N GLY A 56 10.79 -0.22 -1.19
CA GLY A 56 11.71 -1.00 -0.38
C GLY A 56 11.52 -2.50 -0.58
N ARG A 57 12.55 -3.30 -0.32
CA ARG A 57 12.54 -4.76 -0.54
C ARG A 57 11.34 -5.47 0.09
N ARG A 58 11.02 -5.19 1.36
CA ARG A 58 9.91 -5.86 2.07
C ARG A 58 8.56 -5.59 1.42
N THR A 59 8.30 -4.34 1.03
CA THR A 59 7.06 -3.95 0.34
C THR A 59 6.99 -4.58 -1.05
N TYR A 60 8.11 -4.58 -1.79
CA TYR A 60 8.20 -5.23 -3.10
C TYR A 60 7.86 -6.73 -3.01
N GLU A 61 8.44 -7.45 -2.05
CA GLU A 61 8.18 -8.89 -1.85
C GLU A 61 6.71 -9.16 -1.51
N SER A 62 6.08 -8.32 -0.67
CA SER A 62 4.64 -8.40 -0.36
C SER A 62 3.79 -8.23 -1.62
N PHE A 63 4.03 -7.16 -2.39
CA PHE A 63 3.24 -6.86 -3.60
C PHE A 63 3.44 -7.89 -4.72
N ALA A 64 4.68 -8.37 -4.89
CA ALA A 64 5.00 -9.36 -5.91
C ALA A 64 4.22 -10.67 -5.73
N GLY A 65 3.87 -11.03 -4.49
CA GLY A 65 3.03 -12.21 -4.21
C GLY A 65 1.58 -12.07 -4.67
N ALA A 66 1.09 -10.83 -4.89
CA ALA A 66 -0.27 -10.55 -5.34
C ALA A 66 -0.39 -10.33 -6.85
N TRP A 67 0.73 -10.15 -7.56
CA TRP A 67 0.71 -9.94 -9.00
C TRP A 67 0.46 -11.26 -9.74
N PRO A 68 -0.25 -11.23 -10.89
CA PRO A 68 -0.37 -12.41 -11.73
C PRO A 68 1.00 -12.98 -12.05
N GLU A 69 1.10 -14.31 -12.16
CA GLU A 69 2.29 -14.93 -12.73
C GLU A 69 2.58 -14.30 -14.09
N ARG A 70 3.88 -14.10 -14.38
CA ARG A 70 4.33 -13.51 -15.65
C ARG A 70 3.76 -14.24 -16.86
#